data_AF-A0A2H9NE33-F1
#
_entry.id   AF-A0A2H9NE33-F1
#
_cell.length_a   1.000
_cell.length_b   1.000
_cell.length_c   1.000
_cell.angle_alpha   90.00
_cell.angle_beta   90.00
_cell.angle_gamma   90.00
#
_symmetry.space_group_name_H-M   'P 1'
#
loop_
_entity.id
_entity.type
_entity.pdbx_description
1 polymer ?
#
loop_
_entity_poly.entity_id
_entity_poly.type
_entity_poly.pdbx_seq_one_letter_code
_entity_poly.pdbx_strand_id
1 'polypeptide(L)'
;MDFKYKKMEIETEIVKLKKLLEKEVNKDINDGCDGILLSAGLDTSILSYLAAKKTKNFKAFTLKFGNHAPDAEYAEKLCQILNIEHHLLEADEEILMKNLREAIKISGVFDPMEIRNSVAIYTILKFSKDYVRGVMTGDGADELFFGYDFLIKMKKDERKFYAKNMWKTMHFSSNDMGRFFGIKIWTPYLSGEVKNYAISLDDDVKINGSVGKWILRKAYENLLPKEFIMREKTPIEYGSGTTLLTNIFENKISDEVFIKKKSEYKESDGAIIRDKEHLYYYEIYREIFGKVKEAKQDEIKCAGCGIGIEHKKAFCRICGTMNGF
;
A
#
# COMPACT_ATOMS: atom_id res chain seq x y z
N MET A 1 22.73 27.75 12.93
CA MET A 1 21.29 28.04 13.10
C MET A 1 20.91 27.55 14.49
N ASP A 2 20.44 28.44 15.36
CA ASP A 2 20.25 28.17 16.80
C ASP A 2 19.19 27.08 17.04
N PHE A 3 19.41 26.19 18.04
CA PHE A 3 18.49 25.08 18.37
C PHE A 3 17.06 25.56 18.66
N LYS A 4 16.93 26.76 19.24
CA LYS A 4 15.63 27.40 19.53
C LYS A 4 14.86 27.79 18.26
N TYR A 5 15.56 28.25 17.21
CA TYR A 5 14.92 28.60 15.93
C TYR A 5 14.43 27.34 15.21
N LYS A 6 15.25 26.28 15.17
CA LYS A 6 14.86 25.00 14.56
C LYS A 6 13.66 24.35 15.27
N LYS A 7 13.55 24.53 16.60
CA LYS A 7 12.38 24.08 17.38
C LYS A 7 11.12 24.90 17.07
N MET A 8 11.24 26.22 16.95
CA MET A 8 10.09 27.09 16.62
C MET A 8 9.59 26.87 15.19
N GLU A 9 10.50 26.53 14.28
CA GLU A 9 10.20 26.18 12.89
C GLU A 9 9.41 24.87 12.80
N ILE A 10 9.86 23.78 13.44
CA ILE A 10 9.11 22.51 13.42
C ILE A 10 7.74 22.61 14.08
N GLU A 11 7.58 23.40 15.15
CA GLU A 11 6.27 23.66 15.76
C GLU A 11 5.30 24.35 14.79
N THR A 12 5.81 25.30 14.00
CA THR A 12 5.03 25.99 12.96
C THR A 12 4.61 25.01 11.86
N GLU A 13 5.54 24.16 11.39
CA GLU A 13 5.25 23.15 10.38
C GLU A 13 4.23 22.10 10.87
N ILE A 14 4.33 21.69 12.14
CA ILE A 14 3.36 20.79 12.77
C ILE A 14 1.95 21.38 12.75
N VAL A 15 1.79 22.64 13.17
CA VAL A 15 0.48 23.31 13.21
C VAL A 15 -0.13 23.39 11.81
N LYS A 16 0.68 23.73 10.80
CA LYS A 16 0.23 23.83 9.41
C LYS A 16 -0.15 22.45 8.85
N LEU A 17 0.64 21.42 9.08
CA LEU A 17 0.34 20.05 8.64
C LEU A 17 -0.99 19.54 9.22
N LYS A 18 -1.21 19.74 10.52
CA LYS A 18 -2.46 19.34 11.18
C LYS A 18 -3.66 20.03 10.56
N LYS A 19 -3.59 21.35 10.34
CA LYS A 19 -4.68 22.11 9.72
C LYS A 19 -4.99 21.62 8.31
N LEU A 20 -3.96 21.31 7.51
CA LEU A 20 -4.15 20.84 6.15
C LEU A 20 -4.78 19.44 6.11
N LEU A 21 -4.28 18.50 6.92
CA LEU A 21 -4.85 17.15 7.00
C LEU A 21 -6.28 17.17 7.56
N GLU A 22 -6.53 17.95 8.61
CA GLU A 22 -7.87 18.10 9.18
C GLU A 22 -8.86 18.71 8.16
N LYS A 23 -8.41 19.74 7.42
CA LYS A 23 -9.21 20.34 6.35
C LYS A 23 -9.56 19.31 5.27
N GLU A 24 -8.59 18.54 4.80
CA GLU A 24 -8.83 17.56 3.74
C GLU A 24 -9.73 16.42 4.21
N VAL A 25 -9.49 15.84 5.39
CA VAL A 25 -10.36 14.79 5.96
C VAL A 25 -11.79 15.30 6.13
N ASN A 26 -11.97 16.52 6.62
CA ASN A 26 -13.30 17.12 6.77
C ASN A 26 -14.00 17.32 5.43
N LYS A 27 -13.27 17.75 4.40
CA LYS A 27 -13.77 17.90 3.04
C LYS A 27 -14.19 16.55 2.46
N ASP A 28 -13.33 15.53 2.57
CA ASP A 28 -13.61 14.18 2.08
C ASP A 28 -14.88 13.59 2.70
N ILE A 29 -15.06 13.77 4.01
CA ILE A 29 -16.27 13.34 4.73
C ILE A 29 -17.52 14.10 4.24
N ASN A 30 -17.41 15.41 4.05
CA ASN A 30 -18.53 16.21 3.50
C ASN A 30 -18.86 15.79 2.05
N ASP A 31 -17.86 15.37 1.27
CA ASP A 31 -17.99 14.87 -0.09
C ASP A 31 -18.48 13.41 -0.17
N GLY A 32 -18.78 12.79 0.98
CA GLY A 32 -19.43 11.50 1.08
C GLY A 32 -18.56 10.34 1.57
N CYS A 33 -17.32 10.60 2.00
CA CYS A 33 -16.46 9.58 2.61
C CYS A 33 -17.02 9.19 3.99
N ASP A 34 -17.42 7.93 4.15
CA ASP A 34 -18.04 7.41 5.38
C ASP A 34 -17.35 6.17 5.94
N GLY A 35 -16.19 5.79 5.40
CA GLY A 35 -15.32 4.80 6.03
C GLY A 35 -13.83 4.91 5.73
N ILE A 36 -13.06 3.97 6.31
CA ILE A 36 -11.60 3.85 6.14
C ILE A 36 -11.19 2.38 6.04
N LEU A 37 -10.22 2.08 5.17
CA LEU A 37 -9.48 0.82 5.26
C LEU A 37 -8.40 0.94 6.34
N LEU A 38 -8.57 0.21 7.44
CA LEU A 38 -7.82 0.43 8.67
C LEU A 38 -6.80 -0.69 8.94
N SER A 39 -5.53 -0.36 8.78
CA SER A 39 -4.39 -1.14 9.31
C SER A 39 -3.99 -0.76 10.73
N ALA A 40 -4.44 0.41 11.21
CA ALA A 40 -3.96 1.08 12.42
C ALA A 40 -2.43 1.28 12.44
N GLY A 41 -1.80 1.41 11.27
CA GLY A 41 -0.49 2.05 11.16
C GLY A 41 -0.58 3.55 11.49
N LEU A 42 0.57 4.24 11.55
CA LEU A 42 0.59 5.67 11.89
C LEU A 42 -0.38 6.51 11.02
N ASP A 43 -0.42 6.25 9.72
CA ASP A 43 -1.15 7.07 8.76
C ASP A 43 -2.66 6.90 8.91
N THR A 44 -3.14 5.66 8.87
CA THR A 44 -4.56 5.35 9.04
C THR A 44 -5.04 5.64 10.46
N SER A 45 -4.15 5.61 11.47
CA SER A 45 -4.48 6.05 12.83
C SER A 45 -4.74 7.55 12.90
N ILE A 46 -3.90 8.36 12.24
CA ILE A 46 -4.09 9.82 12.15
C ILE A 46 -5.39 10.15 11.42
N LEU A 47 -5.64 9.52 10.27
CA LEU A 47 -6.86 9.74 9.50
C LEU A 47 -8.11 9.33 10.29
N SER A 48 -8.08 8.19 10.98
CA SER A 48 -9.18 7.73 11.85
C SER A 48 -9.46 8.71 12.98
N TYR A 49 -8.41 9.24 13.63
CA TYR A 49 -8.55 10.25 14.68
C TYR A 49 -9.24 11.52 14.16
N LEU A 50 -8.80 12.02 12.99
CA LEU A 50 -9.40 13.19 12.37
C LEU A 50 -10.87 12.94 11.97
N ALA A 51 -11.17 11.76 11.43
CA ALA A 51 -12.53 11.38 11.07
C ALA A 51 -13.46 11.27 12.30
N ALA A 52 -13.00 10.63 13.38
CA ALA A 52 -13.76 10.49 14.63
C ALA A 52 -14.02 11.83 15.34
N LYS A 53 -13.13 12.81 15.15
CA LYS A 53 -13.34 14.20 15.60
C LYS A 53 -14.45 14.89 14.81
N LYS A 54 -14.60 14.57 13.53
CA LYS A 54 -15.55 15.20 12.61
C LYS A 54 -16.96 14.61 12.70
N THR A 55 -17.09 13.29 12.81
CA THR A 55 -18.40 12.60 12.78
C THR A 55 -18.39 11.31 13.60
N LYS A 56 -19.58 10.90 14.07
CA LYS A 56 -19.82 9.60 14.71
C LYS A 56 -20.31 8.53 13.73
N ASN A 57 -20.77 8.92 12.54
CA ASN A 57 -21.15 7.99 11.49
C ASN A 57 -19.94 7.79 10.55
N PHE A 58 -18.94 7.06 11.04
CA PHE A 58 -17.75 6.69 10.29
C PHE A 58 -17.39 5.24 10.63
N LYS A 59 -17.05 4.44 9.62
CA LYS A 59 -16.80 3.00 9.76
C LYS A 59 -15.36 2.65 9.42
N ALA A 60 -14.77 1.75 10.19
CA ALA A 60 -13.44 1.21 9.92
C ALA A 60 -13.53 -0.25 9.47
N PHE A 61 -12.74 -0.61 8.45
CA PHE A 61 -12.72 -1.96 7.88
C PHE A 61 -11.31 -2.53 7.93
N THR A 62 -11.14 -3.69 8.54
CA THR A 62 -9.85 -4.37 8.64
C THR A 62 -9.96 -5.80 8.13
N LEU A 63 -8.98 -6.22 7.33
CA LEU A 63 -8.86 -7.61 6.89
C LEU A 63 -7.90 -8.37 7.81
N LYS A 64 -8.29 -9.57 8.21
CA LYS A 64 -7.46 -10.56 8.88
C LYS A 64 -7.49 -11.86 8.08
N PHE A 65 -6.33 -12.28 7.60
CA PHE A 65 -6.14 -13.57 6.95
C PHE A 65 -5.20 -14.45 7.76
N GLY A 66 -5.70 -15.61 8.17
CA GLY A 66 -4.97 -16.56 9.02
C GLY A 66 -4.67 -16.03 10.42
N ASN A 67 -3.74 -16.70 11.10
CA ASN A 67 -3.46 -16.44 12.52
C ASN A 67 -2.49 -15.29 12.75
N HIS A 68 -1.74 -14.87 11.73
CA HIS A 68 -0.69 -13.85 11.85
C HIS A 68 -1.04 -12.61 11.02
N ALA A 69 -1.91 -11.77 11.57
CA ALA A 69 -2.37 -10.52 10.95
C ALA A 69 -2.44 -9.41 12.01
N PRO A 70 -1.29 -8.79 12.37
CA PRO A 70 -1.21 -7.88 13.51
C PRO A 70 -2.09 -6.63 13.37
N ASP A 71 -2.47 -6.23 12.14
CA ASP A 71 -3.33 -5.06 11.93
C ASP A 71 -4.67 -5.19 12.66
N ALA A 72 -5.22 -6.41 12.78
CA ALA A 72 -6.50 -6.65 13.42
C ALA A 72 -6.53 -6.21 14.89
N GLU A 73 -5.52 -6.60 15.65
CA GLU A 73 -5.42 -6.27 17.09
C GLU A 73 -5.23 -4.76 17.31
N TYR A 74 -4.40 -4.11 16.49
CA TYR A 74 -4.21 -2.66 16.58
C TYR A 74 -5.47 -1.90 16.14
N ALA A 75 -6.14 -2.35 15.08
CA ALA A 75 -7.36 -1.73 14.58
C ALA A 75 -8.49 -1.81 15.59
N GLU A 76 -8.70 -2.98 16.22
CA GLU A 76 -9.69 -3.15 17.28
C GLU A 76 -9.45 -2.18 18.44
N LYS A 77 -8.21 -2.14 18.96
CA LYS A 77 -7.82 -1.22 20.04
C LYS A 77 -8.05 0.24 19.64
N LEU A 78 -7.64 0.64 18.44
CA LEU A 78 -7.79 2.02 17.97
C LEU A 78 -9.26 2.41 17.85
N CYS A 79 -10.10 1.54 17.28
CA CYS A 79 -11.52 1.79 17.13
C CYS A 79 -12.24 1.92 18.49
N GLN A 80 -11.85 1.12 19.49
CA GLN A 80 -12.33 1.27 20.87
C GLN A 80 -11.96 2.63 21.46
N ILE A 81 -10.71 3.08 21.27
CA ILE A 81 -10.21 4.38 21.78
C ILE A 81 -10.92 5.56 21.10
N LEU A 82 -11.14 5.47 19.79
CA LEU A 82 -11.75 6.55 19.00
C LEU A 82 -13.28 6.49 18.98
N ASN A 83 -13.87 5.41 19.49
CA ASN A 83 -15.30 5.10 19.41
C ASN A 83 -15.80 5.15 17.94
N ILE A 84 -15.14 4.37 17.09
CA ILE A 84 -15.48 4.16 15.67
C ILE A 84 -16.08 2.77 15.51
N GLU A 85 -17.13 2.64 14.71
CA GLU A 85 -17.71 1.33 14.36
C GLU A 85 -16.69 0.52 13.55
N HIS A 86 -16.26 -0.63 14.09
CA HIS A 86 -15.25 -1.49 13.47
C HIS A 86 -15.87 -2.74 12.87
N HIS A 87 -15.59 -2.97 11.60
CA HIS A 87 -15.90 -4.22 10.92
C HIS A 87 -14.60 -4.97 10.61
N LEU A 88 -14.37 -6.05 11.36
CA LEU A 88 -13.29 -6.99 11.11
C LEU A 88 -13.78 -8.10 10.18
N LEU A 89 -13.13 -8.25 9.02
CA LEU A 89 -13.34 -9.39 8.13
C LEU A 89 -12.25 -10.43 8.38
N GLU A 90 -12.63 -11.56 8.97
CA GLU A 90 -11.78 -12.74 9.01
C GLU A 90 -11.99 -13.55 7.73
N ALA A 91 -10.99 -13.53 6.84
CA ALA A 91 -11.01 -14.28 5.59
C ALA A 91 -10.33 -15.64 5.75
N ASP A 92 -10.91 -16.66 5.13
CA ASP A 92 -10.31 -17.97 4.97
C ASP A 92 -9.59 -18.11 3.61
N GLU A 93 -8.93 -19.25 3.39
CA GLU A 93 -8.21 -19.53 2.14
C GLU A 93 -9.16 -19.54 0.94
N GLU A 94 -10.38 -20.04 1.08
CA GLU A 94 -11.35 -20.12 -0.02
C GLU A 94 -11.74 -18.73 -0.53
N ILE A 95 -12.10 -17.83 0.38
CA ILE A 95 -12.44 -16.43 0.07
C ILE A 95 -11.26 -15.75 -0.61
N LEU A 96 -10.05 -15.90 -0.05
CA LEU A 96 -8.88 -15.23 -0.57
C LEU A 96 -8.51 -15.75 -1.96
N MET A 97 -8.58 -17.06 -2.19
CA MET A 97 -8.26 -17.69 -3.48
C MET A 97 -9.24 -17.31 -4.59
N LYS A 98 -10.53 -17.16 -4.27
CA LYS A 98 -11.52 -16.63 -5.22
C LYS A 98 -11.22 -15.17 -5.58
N ASN A 99 -10.90 -14.36 -4.58
CA ASN A 99 -10.62 -12.94 -4.76
C ASN A 99 -9.29 -12.69 -5.48
N LEU A 100 -8.30 -13.57 -5.31
CA LEU A 100 -7.00 -13.52 -5.96
C LEU A 100 -7.11 -13.48 -7.48
N ARG A 101 -7.96 -14.33 -8.05
CA ARG A 101 -8.19 -14.38 -9.50
C ARG A 101 -8.71 -13.05 -10.04
N GLU A 102 -9.67 -12.44 -9.33
CA GLU A 102 -10.22 -11.14 -9.72
C GLU A 102 -9.20 -10.01 -9.50
N ALA A 103 -8.39 -10.06 -8.44
CA ALA A 103 -7.32 -9.10 -8.22
C ALA A 103 -6.26 -9.12 -9.35
N ILE A 104 -5.89 -10.31 -9.85
CA ILE A 104 -5.02 -10.47 -11.02
C ILE A 104 -5.67 -9.94 -12.29
N LYS A 105 -6.97 -10.22 -12.48
CA LYS A 105 -7.74 -9.72 -13.62
C LYS A 105 -7.82 -8.19 -13.66
N ILE A 106 -7.95 -7.54 -12.50
CA ILE A 106 -8.06 -6.08 -12.42
C ILE A 106 -6.70 -5.42 -12.59
N SER A 107 -5.68 -5.95 -11.90
CA SER A 107 -4.33 -5.37 -11.92
C SER A 107 -3.60 -5.66 -13.23
N GLY A 108 -3.88 -6.78 -13.89
CA GLY A 108 -3.16 -7.20 -15.09
C GLY A 108 -1.69 -7.52 -14.81
N VAL A 109 -1.37 -8.00 -13.61
CA VAL A 109 0.00 -8.33 -13.20
C VAL A 109 0.05 -9.73 -12.57
N PHE A 110 1.24 -10.28 -12.51
CA PHE A 110 1.58 -11.52 -11.80
C PHE A 110 2.79 -11.37 -10.87
N ASP A 111 3.12 -10.14 -10.48
CA ASP A 111 4.09 -9.87 -9.40
C ASP A 111 3.54 -10.33 -8.04
N PRO A 112 4.21 -11.25 -7.33
CA PRO A 112 3.74 -11.72 -6.05
C PRO A 112 3.55 -10.63 -4.99
N MET A 113 4.44 -9.63 -4.94
CA MET A 113 4.34 -8.56 -3.94
C MET A 113 3.08 -7.71 -4.19
N GLU A 114 2.87 -7.25 -5.43
CA GLU A 114 1.68 -6.49 -5.81
C GLU A 114 0.40 -7.30 -5.59
N ILE A 115 0.41 -8.59 -5.90
CA ILE A 115 -0.79 -9.44 -5.78
C ILE A 115 -1.22 -9.64 -4.33
N ARG A 116 -0.28 -9.90 -3.40
CA ARG A 116 -0.61 -10.04 -1.98
C ARG A 116 -1.28 -8.77 -1.42
N ASN A 117 -0.81 -7.60 -1.85
CA ASN A 117 -1.40 -6.32 -1.47
C ASN A 117 -2.77 -6.11 -2.14
N SER A 118 -2.84 -6.33 -3.45
CA SER A 118 -4.05 -6.17 -4.25
C SER A 118 -5.18 -7.10 -3.80
N VAL A 119 -4.90 -8.36 -3.43
CA VAL A 119 -5.93 -9.30 -2.96
C VAL A 119 -6.45 -8.90 -1.57
N ALA A 120 -5.60 -8.37 -0.70
CA ALA A 120 -6.03 -7.85 0.60
C ALA A 120 -6.99 -6.66 0.41
N ILE A 121 -6.60 -5.70 -0.42
CA ILE A 121 -7.39 -4.51 -0.77
C ILE A 121 -8.70 -4.89 -1.45
N TYR A 122 -8.66 -5.78 -2.45
CA TYR A 122 -9.85 -6.27 -3.14
C TYR A 122 -10.83 -6.91 -2.15
N THR A 123 -10.33 -7.78 -1.27
CA THR A 123 -11.16 -8.53 -0.33
C THR A 123 -11.86 -7.59 0.65
N ILE A 124 -11.14 -6.62 1.21
CA ILE A 124 -11.73 -5.70 2.17
C ILE A 124 -12.66 -4.68 1.51
N LEU A 125 -12.37 -4.22 0.29
CA LEU A 125 -13.28 -3.33 -0.47
C LEU A 125 -14.56 -4.04 -0.90
N LYS A 126 -14.45 -5.31 -1.33
CA LYS A 126 -15.61 -6.14 -1.66
C LYS A 126 -16.57 -6.28 -0.50
N PHE A 127 -16.03 -6.33 0.72
CA PHE A 127 -16.81 -6.39 1.95
C PHE A 127 -17.34 -5.01 2.36
N SER A 128 -16.51 -3.97 2.33
CA SER A 128 -16.91 -2.64 2.81
C SER A 128 -17.97 -1.95 1.95
N LYS A 129 -18.02 -2.23 0.64
CA LYS A 129 -18.98 -1.59 -0.28
C LYS A 129 -20.46 -1.75 0.10
N ASP A 130 -20.80 -2.76 0.90
CA ASP A 130 -22.18 -3.00 1.35
C ASP A 130 -22.54 -2.15 2.58
N TYR A 131 -21.56 -1.45 3.18
CA TYR A 131 -21.69 -0.66 4.41
C TYR A 131 -21.45 0.84 4.22
N VAL A 132 -20.71 1.22 3.17
CA VAL A 132 -20.24 2.60 2.94
C VAL A 132 -20.31 3.00 1.47
N ARG A 133 -20.45 4.31 1.22
CA ARG A 133 -20.40 4.90 -0.12
C ARG A 133 -18.96 5.02 -0.62
N GLY A 134 -18.03 5.18 0.31
CA GLY A 134 -16.64 4.89 0.03
C GLY A 134 -15.71 5.14 1.20
N VAL A 135 -14.42 4.94 0.93
CA VAL A 135 -13.41 4.80 1.97
C VAL A 135 -12.20 5.69 1.73
N MET A 136 -11.58 6.15 2.80
CA MET A 136 -10.23 6.71 2.75
C MET A 136 -9.15 5.63 2.96
N THR A 137 -7.96 5.89 2.44
CA THR A 137 -6.76 5.07 2.65
C THR A 137 -5.59 5.96 3.10
N GLY A 138 -4.56 5.33 3.69
CA GLY A 138 -3.31 5.99 4.06
C GLY A 138 -2.31 6.17 2.91
N ASP A 139 -2.74 5.93 1.66
CA ASP A 139 -1.85 5.90 0.50
C ASP A 139 -1.10 7.23 0.31
N GLY A 140 0.18 7.14 -0.04
CA GLY A 140 1.05 8.29 -0.28
C GLY A 140 1.80 8.82 0.95
N ALA A 141 1.41 8.43 2.17
CA ALA A 141 2.03 8.93 3.39
C ALA A 141 3.50 8.49 3.51
N ASP A 142 3.82 7.22 3.25
CA ASP A 142 5.20 6.71 3.29
C ASP A 142 6.12 7.42 2.31
N GLU A 143 5.60 7.73 1.13
CA GLU A 143 6.36 8.37 0.06
C GLU A 143 6.59 9.85 0.30
N LEU A 144 5.59 10.55 0.82
CA LEU A 144 5.69 11.98 1.10
C LEU A 144 6.51 12.30 2.35
N PHE A 145 6.42 11.43 3.36
CA PHE A 145 6.99 11.65 4.69
C PHE A 145 8.12 10.67 5.05
N PHE A 146 8.67 9.96 4.06
CA PHE A 146 9.83 9.08 4.18
C PHE A 146 9.66 7.96 5.21
N GLY A 147 8.56 7.21 5.12
CA GLY A 147 8.29 6.09 6.01
C GLY A 147 8.98 4.77 5.65
N TYR A 148 9.51 4.64 4.43
CA TYR A 148 10.29 3.47 4.03
C TYR A 148 11.76 3.59 4.46
N ASP A 149 12.31 2.51 5.03
CA ASP A 149 13.71 2.43 5.46
C ASP A 149 14.72 2.84 4.38
N PHE A 150 14.48 2.46 3.12
CA PHE A 150 15.37 2.83 2.03
C PHE A 150 15.36 4.34 1.78
N LEU A 151 14.21 5.03 1.92
CA LEU A 151 14.13 6.48 1.82
C LEU A 151 14.91 7.14 2.94
N ILE A 152 14.77 6.63 4.17
CA ILE A 152 15.51 7.15 5.33
C ILE A 152 17.02 7.06 5.11
N LYS A 153 17.50 5.95 4.54
CA LYS A 153 18.93 5.67 4.30
C LYS A 153 19.53 6.37 3.07
N MET A 154 18.72 6.78 2.09
CA MET A 154 19.18 7.50 0.90
C MET A 154 19.75 8.89 1.24
N LYS A 155 20.69 9.39 0.43
CA LYS A 155 21.15 10.78 0.56
C LYS A 155 20.09 11.77 0.06
N LYS A 156 20.12 13.04 0.50
CA LYS A 156 19.14 14.08 0.13
C LYS A 156 18.94 14.20 -1.39
N ASP A 157 20.03 14.23 -2.17
CA ASP A 157 19.94 14.36 -3.63
C ASP A 157 19.41 13.10 -4.32
N GLU A 158 19.78 11.92 -3.81
CA GLU A 158 19.25 10.63 -4.27
C GLU A 158 17.74 10.52 -4.00
N ARG A 159 17.29 10.93 -2.80
CA ARG A 159 15.87 11.00 -2.45
C ARG A 159 15.11 11.93 -3.39
N LYS A 160 15.63 13.12 -3.68
CA LYS A 160 14.99 14.06 -4.61
C LYS A 160 14.84 13.46 -6.01
N PHE A 161 15.89 12.80 -6.51
CA PHE A 161 15.84 12.12 -7.80
C PHE A 161 14.85 10.95 -7.79
N TYR A 162 14.88 10.12 -6.74
CA TYR A 162 13.95 9.02 -6.54
C TYR A 162 12.51 9.50 -6.53
N ALA A 163 12.17 10.51 -5.71
CA ALA A 163 10.83 11.06 -5.62
C ALA A 163 10.34 11.58 -6.98
N LYS A 164 11.18 12.30 -7.74
CA LYS A 164 10.84 12.82 -9.08
C LYS A 164 10.46 11.71 -10.07
N ASN A 165 11.09 10.55 -10.00
CA ASN A 165 10.78 9.43 -10.89
C ASN A 165 9.62 8.58 -10.36
N MET A 166 9.62 8.29 -9.07
CA MET A 166 8.57 7.55 -8.38
C MET A 166 7.19 8.18 -8.63
N TRP A 167 7.04 9.50 -8.50
CA TRP A 167 5.73 10.15 -8.72
C TRP A 167 5.18 10.02 -10.15
N LYS A 168 6.02 9.71 -11.15
CA LYS A 168 5.57 9.51 -12.53
C LYS A 168 4.96 8.14 -12.76
N THR A 169 5.43 7.14 -12.02
CA THR A 169 5.08 5.73 -12.20
C THR A 169 4.30 5.15 -11.03
N MET A 170 4.14 5.93 -9.95
CA MET A 170 3.42 5.53 -8.75
C MET A 170 1.99 5.12 -9.08
N HIS A 171 1.60 4.00 -8.49
CA HIS A 171 0.30 3.40 -8.71
C HIS A 171 -0.15 2.75 -7.40
N PHE A 172 -1.40 3.01 -7.01
CA PHE A 172 -2.02 2.44 -5.81
C PHE A 172 -3.18 1.56 -6.25
N SER A 173 -3.10 0.26 -5.98
CA SER A 173 -4.11 -0.72 -6.36
C SER A 173 -5.48 -0.45 -5.73
N SER A 174 -5.53 0.25 -4.60
CA SER A 174 -6.76 0.77 -3.98
C SER A 174 -7.67 1.47 -5.00
N ASN A 175 -7.12 2.32 -5.85
CA ASN A 175 -7.89 3.08 -6.84
C ASN A 175 -8.47 2.19 -7.94
N ASP A 176 -7.73 1.19 -8.42
CA ASP A 176 -8.21 0.30 -9.46
C ASP A 176 -9.32 -0.62 -8.94
N MET A 177 -9.11 -1.19 -7.75
CA MET A 177 -10.13 -1.99 -7.06
C MET A 177 -11.36 -1.15 -6.71
N GLY A 178 -11.16 0.09 -6.29
CA GLY A 178 -12.22 1.05 -6.02
C GLY A 178 -13.09 1.30 -7.24
N ARG A 179 -12.47 1.61 -8.40
CA ARG A 179 -13.19 1.78 -9.67
C ARG A 179 -13.95 0.52 -10.07
N PHE A 180 -13.36 -0.65 -9.90
CA PHE A 180 -14.02 -1.93 -10.22
C PHE A 180 -15.30 -2.14 -9.41
N PHE A 181 -15.28 -1.82 -8.11
CA PHE A 181 -16.47 -1.95 -7.26
C PHE A 181 -17.43 -0.76 -7.31
N GLY A 182 -17.08 0.33 -8.00
CA GLY A 182 -17.85 1.57 -7.98
C GLY A 182 -17.80 2.30 -6.62
N ILE A 183 -16.79 2.00 -5.80
CA ILE A 183 -16.58 2.63 -4.49
C ILE A 183 -15.50 3.70 -4.60
N LYS A 184 -15.79 4.92 -4.13
CA LYS A 184 -14.83 6.02 -4.21
C LYS A 184 -13.73 5.84 -3.16
N ILE A 185 -12.48 6.05 -3.58
CA ILE A 185 -11.30 6.02 -2.73
C ILE A 185 -10.81 7.44 -2.51
N TRP A 186 -10.68 7.84 -1.25
CA TRP A 186 -10.06 9.10 -0.86
C TRP A 186 -8.65 8.87 -0.34
N THR A 187 -7.71 9.73 -0.75
CA THR A 187 -6.30 9.65 -0.38
C THR A 187 -5.86 10.99 0.19
N PRO A 188 -6.21 11.32 1.45
CA PRO A 188 -6.03 12.68 2.01
C PRO A 188 -4.58 13.20 1.91
N TYR A 189 -3.60 12.29 2.05
CA TYR A 189 -2.18 12.62 1.91
C TYR A 189 -1.79 13.04 0.49
N LEU A 190 -2.48 12.53 -0.53
CA LEU A 190 -2.23 12.84 -1.94
C LEU A 190 -3.05 14.02 -2.46
N SER A 191 -3.89 14.64 -1.62
CA SER A 191 -4.56 15.89 -1.97
C SER A 191 -3.54 16.97 -2.33
N GLY A 192 -3.89 17.85 -3.28
CA GLY A 192 -2.95 18.83 -3.83
C GLY A 192 -2.29 19.70 -2.76
N GLU A 193 -3.05 20.17 -1.77
CA GLU A 193 -2.53 21.01 -0.68
C GLU A 193 -1.58 20.22 0.26
N VAL A 194 -1.99 19.03 0.71
CA VAL A 194 -1.17 18.20 1.61
C VAL A 194 0.09 17.72 0.90
N LYS A 195 -0.03 17.21 -0.33
CA LYS A 195 1.09 16.74 -1.15
C LYS A 195 2.10 17.84 -1.42
N ASN A 196 1.65 19.00 -1.91
CA ASN A 196 2.56 20.11 -2.22
C ASN A 196 3.28 20.60 -0.97
N TYR A 197 2.56 20.69 0.14
CA TYR A 197 3.15 21.07 1.40
C TYR A 197 4.17 20.03 1.90
N ALA A 198 3.82 18.75 1.87
CA ALA A 198 4.75 17.69 2.23
C ALA A 198 6.01 17.69 1.35
N ILE A 199 5.90 17.95 0.04
CA ILE A 199 7.06 18.09 -0.85
C ILE A 199 7.93 19.30 -0.49
N SER A 200 7.33 20.40 -0.02
CA SER A 200 8.06 21.62 0.36
C SER A 200 8.86 21.50 1.67
N LEU A 201 8.51 20.55 2.54
CA LEU A 201 9.19 20.31 3.80
C LEU A 201 10.61 19.75 3.59
N ASP A 202 11.55 20.24 4.39
CA ASP A 202 12.91 19.68 4.44
C ASP A 202 12.95 18.25 5.00
N ASP A 203 13.99 17.50 4.64
CA ASP A 203 14.14 16.11 5.06
C ASP A 203 14.29 15.96 6.58
N ASP A 204 14.88 16.95 7.26
CA ASP A 204 15.20 16.92 8.69
C ASP A 204 13.98 17.11 9.59
N VAL A 205 12.85 17.59 9.05
CA VAL A 205 11.56 17.54 9.75
C VAL A 205 10.83 16.21 9.52
N LYS A 206 11.15 15.48 8.45
CA LYS A 206 10.54 14.18 8.12
C LYS A 206 11.28 12.99 8.73
N ILE A 207 12.58 13.12 8.98
CA ILE A 207 13.45 12.05 9.48
C ILE A 207 14.11 12.49 10.78
N ASN A 208 14.07 11.62 11.80
CA ASN A 208 14.86 11.75 13.01
C ASN A 208 15.62 10.45 13.29
N GLY A 209 16.93 10.44 13.04
CA GLY A 209 17.74 9.23 13.11
C GLY A 209 17.24 8.17 12.12
N SER A 210 16.90 6.98 12.61
CA SER A 210 16.31 5.89 11.82
C SER A 210 14.78 5.95 11.74
N VAL A 211 14.15 7.00 12.26
CA VAL A 211 12.68 7.11 12.33
C VAL A 211 12.18 8.07 11.25
N GLY A 212 11.40 7.52 10.31
CA GLY A 212 10.67 8.27 9.30
C GLY A 212 9.33 8.83 9.80
N LYS A 213 8.64 9.60 8.95
CA LYS A 213 7.36 10.25 9.24
C LYS A 213 7.40 11.12 10.51
N TRP A 214 8.56 11.69 10.84
CA TRP A 214 8.81 12.30 12.14
C TRP A 214 7.85 13.46 12.45
N ILE A 215 7.63 14.37 11.49
CA ILE A 215 6.66 15.45 11.63
C ILE A 215 5.23 14.95 11.89
N LEU A 216 4.80 13.84 11.27
CA LEU A 216 3.49 13.23 11.54
C LEU A 216 3.44 12.68 12.97
N ARG A 217 4.48 11.96 13.41
CA ARG A 217 4.56 11.45 14.79
C ARG A 217 4.47 12.60 15.80
N LYS A 218 5.23 13.67 15.59
CA LYS A 218 5.21 14.87 16.44
C LYS A 218 3.90 15.64 16.42
N ALA A 219 3.23 15.70 15.27
CA ALA A 219 1.94 16.38 15.16
C ALA A 219 0.82 15.74 16.01
N TYR A 220 0.92 14.43 16.25
CA TYR A 220 -0.11 13.64 16.91
C TYR A 220 0.34 12.92 18.20
N GLU A 221 1.58 13.13 18.67
CA GLU A 221 2.14 12.42 19.84
C GLU A 221 1.38 12.62 21.16
N ASN A 222 0.65 13.73 21.30
CA ASN A 222 -0.19 14.04 22.45
C ASN A 222 -1.69 13.77 22.20
N LEU A 223 -2.05 13.23 21.03
CA LEU A 223 -3.43 13.02 20.60
C LEU A 223 -3.78 11.54 20.42
N LEU A 224 -2.78 10.71 20.11
CA LEU A 224 -2.92 9.27 19.97
C LEU A 224 -1.95 8.55 20.92
N PRO A 225 -2.31 7.35 21.41
CA PRO A 225 -1.41 6.57 22.25
C PRO A 225 -0.07 6.28 21.56
N LYS A 226 0.99 6.21 22.39
CA LYS A 226 2.37 6.01 21.93
C LYS A 226 2.54 4.75 21.07
N GLU A 227 1.76 3.70 21.32
CA GLU A 227 1.83 2.46 20.54
C GLU A 227 1.47 2.65 19.06
N PHE A 228 0.54 3.57 18.73
CA PHE A 228 0.22 3.93 17.34
C PHE A 228 1.20 4.93 16.78
N ILE A 229 1.61 5.90 17.60
CA ILE A 229 2.53 6.98 17.20
C ILE A 229 3.93 6.45 16.90
N MET A 230 4.38 5.41 17.59
CA MET A 230 5.70 4.80 17.43
C MET A 230 5.65 3.44 16.76
N ARG A 231 4.48 3.00 16.27
CA ARG A 231 4.36 1.75 15.51
C ARG A 231 5.33 1.76 14.33
N GLU A 232 6.03 0.65 14.16
CA GLU A 232 6.89 0.42 13.00
C GLU A 232 6.04 0.24 11.74
N LYS A 233 6.61 0.56 10.59
CA LYS A 233 5.90 0.38 9.32
C LYS A 233 5.68 -1.10 9.08
N THR A 234 4.42 -1.49 8.91
CA THR A 234 4.03 -2.85 8.54
C THR A 234 3.53 -2.83 7.09
N PRO A 235 4.12 -3.60 6.16
CA PRO A 235 3.56 -3.80 4.82
C PRO A 235 2.14 -4.40 4.89
N ILE A 236 1.28 -4.08 3.91
CA ILE A 236 -0.13 -4.54 3.89
C ILE A 236 -0.19 -6.07 3.93
N GLU A 237 0.68 -6.75 3.18
CA GLU A 237 0.71 -8.20 3.11
C GLU A 237 1.03 -8.86 4.44
N TYR A 238 1.89 -8.23 5.25
CA TYR A 238 2.21 -8.73 6.58
C TYR A 238 1.11 -8.36 7.58
N GLY A 239 0.64 -7.11 7.54
CA GLY A 239 -0.38 -6.59 8.46
C GLY A 239 -1.71 -7.34 8.36
N SER A 240 -2.12 -7.66 7.14
CA SER A 240 -3.33 -8.44 6.84
C SER A 240 -3.13 -9.96 6.91
N GLY A 241 -1.88 -10.44 6.94
CA GLY A 241 -1.53 -11.86 6.97
C GLY A 241 -1.45 -12.56 5.61
N THR A 242 -1.66 -11.86 4.49
CA THR A 242 -1.58 -12.44 3.13
C THR A 242 -0.18 -12.91 2.72
N THR A 243 0.86 -12.64 3.51
CA THR A 243 2.18 -13.31 3.39
C THR A 243 2.09 -14.84 3.46
N LEU A 244 1.06 -15.39 4.12
CA LEU A 244 0.78 -16.82 4.20
C LEU A 244 0.54 -17.48 2.82
N LEU A 245 0.17 -16.70 1.79
CA LEU A 245 0.02 -17.19 0.42
C LEU A 245 1.29 -17.90 -0.08
N THR A 246 2.47 -17.41 0.32
CA THR A 246 3.75 -18.07 -0.01
C THR A 246 3.75 -19.53 0.41
N ASN A 247 3.38 -19.81 1.67
CA ASN A 247 3.39 -21.16 2.23
C ASN A 247 2.24 -22.02 1.67
N ILE A 248 1.09 -21.40 1.38
CA ILE A 248 -0.04 -22.09 0.74
C ILE A 248 0.41 -22.65 -0.61
N PHE A 249 1.04 -21.83 -1.46
CA PHE A 249 1.50 -22.28 -2.77
C PHE A 249 2.69 -23.23 -2.70
N GLU A 250 3.57 -23.06 -1.72
CA GLU A 250 4.67 -23.99 -1.47
C GLU A 250 4.18 -25.42 -1.20
N ASN A 251 3.09 -25.55 -0.43
CA ASN A 251 2.47 -26.84 -0.10
C ASN A 251 1.52 -27.36 -1.17
N LYS A 252 0.81 -26.47 -1.89
CA LYS A 252 -0.20 -26.85 -2.88
C LYS A 252 0.39 -27.34 -4.20
N ILE A 253 1.60 -26.90 -4.53
CA ILE A 253 2.28 -27.23 -5.79
C ILE A 253 3.47 -28.12 -5.49
N SER A 254 3.49 -29.34 -6.01
CA SER A 254 4.65 -30.23 -5.87
C SER A 254 5.85 -29.74 -6.67
N ASP A 255 7.06 -30.10 -6.23
CA ASP A 255 8.30 -29.73 -6.92
C ASP A 255 8.35 -30.25 -8.35
N GLU A 256 7.84 -31.46 -8.58
CA GLU A 256 7.75 -32.07 -9.91
C GLU A 256 6.88 -31.23 -10.86
N VAL A 257 5.68 -30.80 -10.39
CA VAL A 257 4.78 -29.95 -11.16
C VAL A 257 5.42 -28.59 -11.41
N PHE A 258 6.05 -28.01 -10.39
CA PHE A 258 6.72 -26.71 -10.48
C PHE A 258 7.85 -26.73 -11.52
N ILE A 259 8.76 -27.71 -11.45
CA ILE A 259 9.90 -27.84 -12.38
C ILE A 259 9.40 -28.02 -13.81
N LYS A 260 8.40 -28.90 -14.00
CA LYS A 260 7.81 -29.15 -15.32
C LYS A 260 7.22 -27.87 -15.92
N LYS A 261 6.31 -27.20 -15.20
CA LYS A 261 5.64 -25.99 -15.71
C LYS A 261 6.59 -24.83 -15.89
N LYS A 262 7.60 -24.68 -15.02
CA LYS A 262 8.65 -23.67 -15.16
C LYS A 262 9.45 -23.84 -16.45
N SER A 263 9.77 -25.08 -16.85
CA SER A 263 10.43 -25.34 -18.14
C SER A 263 9.48 -25.04 -19.31
N GLU A 264 8.24 -25.53 -19.22
CA GLU A 264 7.21 -25.35 -20.24
C GLU A 264 6.96 -23.87 -20.56
N TYR A 265 6.78 -23.01 -19.54
CA TYR A 265 6.52 -21.59 -19.74
C TYR A 265 7.76 -20.78 -20.12
N LYS A 266 8.96 -21.27 -19.78
CA LYS A 266 10.19 -20.69 -20.32
C LYS A 266 10.31 -20.94 -21.82
N GLU A 267 9.96 -22.14 -22.29
CA GLU A 267 10.04 -22.52 -23.71
C GLU A 267 8.92 -21.91 -24.55
N SER A 268 7.68 -21.99 -24.08
CA SER A 268 6.49 -21.55 -24.82
C SER A 268 6.26 -20.04 -24.79
N ASP A 269 6.52 -19.41 -23.64
CA ASP A 269 6.16 -18.02 -23.38
C ASP A 269 7.36 -17.11 -23.09
N GLY A 270 8.57 -17.67 -22.94
CA GLY A 270 9.77 -16.92 -22.56
C GLY A 270 9.75 -16.39 -21.12
N ALA A 271 8.80 -16.84 -20.29
CA ALA A 271 8.61 -16.35 -18.94
C ALA A 271 9.51 -17.07 -17.93
N ILE A 272 10.23 -16.31 -17.10
CA ILE A 272 11.05 -16.82 -16.01
C ILE A 272 10.21 -16.89 -14.73
N ILE A 273 9.81 -18.10 -14.38
CA ILE A 273 9.10 -18.40 -13.14
C ILE A 273 10.09 -18.60 -11.99
N ARG A 274 9.88 -17.89 -10.88
CA ARG A 274 10.86 -17.77 -9.78
C ARG A 274 10.62 -18.81 -8.70
N ASP A 275 9.37 -18.95 -8.30
CA ASP A 275 8.89 -19.80 -7.20
C ASP A 275 7.43 -20.26 -7.50
N LYS A 276 6.89 -21.12 -6.63
CA LYS A 276 5.56 -21.73 -6.79
C LYS A 276 4.42 -20.72 -6.71
N GLU A 277 4.56 -19.67 -5.92
CA GLU A 277 3.58 -18.58 -5.86
C GLU A 277 3.57 -17.79 -7.17
N HIS A 278 4.74 -17.41 -7.67
CA HIS A 278 4.88 -16.74 -8.96
C HIS A 278 4.35 -17.60 -10.11
N LEU A 279 4.53 -18.93 -10.05
CA LEU A 279 3.92 -19.87 -11.00
C LEU A 279 2.40 -19.75 -10.98
N TYR A 280 1.78 -19.85 -9.80
CA TYR A 280 0.33 -19.84 -9.68
C TYR A 280 -0.30 -18.55 -10.22
N TYR A 281 0.30 -17.40 -9.87
CA TYR A 281 -0.17 -16.10 -10.37
C TYR A 281 0.02 -15.96 -11.87
N TYR A 282 1.14 -16.46 -12.41
CA TYR A 282 1.37 -16.46 -13.85
C TYR A 282 0.35 -17.33 -14.59
N GLU A 283 -0.02 -18.50 -14.07
CA GLU A 283 -1.03 -19.35 -14.70
C GLU A 283 -2.40 -18.66 -14.78
N ILE A 284 -2.83 -17.99 -13.70
CA ILE A 284 -4.06 -17.20 -13.71
C ILE A 284 -3.96 -16.07 -14.72
N TYR A 285 -2.86 -15.30 -14.70
CA TYR A 285 -2.63 -14.22 -15.65
C TYR A 285 -2.71 -14.73 -17.09
N ARG A 286 -2.02 -15.83 -17.38
CA ARG A 286 -1.93 -16.44 -18.71
C ARG A 286 -3.29 -16.94 -19.19
N GLU A 287 -4.10 -17.51 -18.32
CA GLU A 287 -5.46 -17.94 -18.65
C GLU A 287 -6.35 -16.75 -19.04
N ILE A 288 -6.21 -15.61 -18.36
CA ILE A 288 -7.04 -14.42 -18.58
C ILE A 288 -6.58 -13.60 -19.78
N PHE A 289 -5.26 -13.38 -19.91
CA PHE A 289 -4.67 -12.42 -20.84
C PHE A 289 -3.87 -13.08 -21.98
N GLY A 290 -3.63 -14.39 -21.91
CA GLY A 290 -2.65 -15.07 -22.74
C GLY A 290 -1.21 -14.78 -22.30
N LYS A 291 -0.25 -15.16 -23.15
CA LYS A 291 1.16 -14.87 -22.90
C LYS A 291 1.45 -13.36 -22.89
N VAL A 292 2.47 -12.96 -22.14
CA VAL A 292 2.92 -11.57 -22.10
C VAL A 292 3.35 -11.13 -23.49
N LYS A 293 2.89 -9.94 -23.90
CA LYS A 293 3.30 -9.34 -25.19
C LYS A 293 4.75 -8.91 -25.08
N GLU A 294 5.59 -9.46 -25.96
CA GLU A 294 7.01 -9.11 -25.98
C GLU A 294 7.24 -7.64 -26.32
N ALA A 295 8.31 -7.09 -25.75
CA ALA A 295 8.84 -5.78 -26.07
C ALA A 295 9.08 -5.64 -27.57
N LYS A 296 8.80 -4.45 -28.12
CA LYS A 296 9.16 -4.12 -29.50
C LYS A 296 10.68 -4.04 -29.66
N GLN A 297 11.15 -4.06 -30.90
CA GLN A 297 12.58 -4.10 -31.24
C GLN A 297 13.39 -2.93 -30.65
N ASP A 298 12.75 -1.78 -30.45
CA ASP A 298 13.30 -0.54 -29.90
C ASP A 298 13.06 -0.38 -28.39
N GLU A 299 12.28 -1.28 -27.77
CA GLU A 299 11.97 -1.24 -26.35
C GLU A 299 12.98 -2.05 -25.53
N ILE A 300 13.19 -1.65 -24.28
CA ILE A 300 14.02 -2.42 -23.36
C ILE A 300 13.19 -3.60 -22.86
N LYS A 301 13.70 -4.82 -23.05
CA LYS A 301 13.01 -6.05 -22.65
C LYS A 301 13.21 -6.34 -21.16
N CYS A 302 12.13 -6.66 -20.46
CA CYS A 302 12.21 -7.25 -19.13
C CYS A 302 12.84 -8.65 -19.20
N ALA A 303 13.87 -8.90 -18.40
CA ALA A 303 14.54 -10.20 -18.31
C ALA A 303 13.63 -11.33 -17.80
N GLY A 304 12.55 -10.99 -17.08
CA GLY A 304 11.62 -11.95 -16.48
C GLY A 304 10.49 -12.38 -17.40
N CYS A 305 9.73 -11.44 -17.94
CA CYS A 305 8.52 -11.74 -18.72
C CYS A 305 8.57 -11.25 -20.17
N GLY A 306 9.65 -10.57 -20.56
CA GLY A 306 9.81 -10.08 -21.91
C GLY A 306 9.03 -8.82 -22.28
N ILE A 307 8.24 -8.23 -21.39
CA ILE A 307 7.54 -6.96 -21.68
C ILE A 307 8.50 -5.78 -21.82
N GLY A 308 8.12 -4.77 -22.60
CA GLY A 308 8.80 -3.48 -22.66
C GLY A 308 8.81 -2.77 -21.30
N ILE A 309 9.98 -2.25 -20.89
CA ILE A 309 10.19 -1.48 -19.66
C ILE A 309 10.87 -0.14 -19.97
N GLU A 310 10.70 0.84 -19.07
CA GLU A 310 11.16 2.22 -19.30
C GLU A 310 12.69 2.37 -19.36
N HIS A 311 13.43 1.59 -18.55
CA HIS A 311 14.89 1.62 -18.54
C HIS A 311 15.51 0.29 -18.06
N LYS A 312 16.80 0.06 -18.38
CA LYS A 312 17.51 -1.23 -18.13
C LYS A 312 17.53 -1.68 -16.66
N LYS A 313 17.50 -0.73 -15.71
CA LYS A 313 17.48 -1.00 -14.26
C LYS A 313 16.08 -0.93 -13.63
N ALA A 314 15.02 -1.01 -14.43
CA ALA A 314 13.67 -0.82 -13.93
C ALA A 314 13.13 -2.09 -13.25
N PHE A 315 12.30 -1.90 -12.23
CA PHE A 315 11.41 -2.93 -11.74
C PHE A 315 10.28 -3.17 -12.76
N CYS A 316 10.01 -4.43 -13.11
CA CYS A 316 8.93 -4.77 -14.00
C CYS A 316 7.60 -4.83 -13.24
N ARG A 317 6.70 -3.89 -13.52
CA ARG A 317 5.37 -3.84 -12.90
C ARG A 317 4.49 -5.06 -13.20
N ILE A 318 4.74 -5.78 -14.29
CA ILE A 318 3.92 -6.93 -14.67
C ILE A 318 4.33 -8.20 -13.91
N CYS A 319 5.62 -8.51 -13.82
CA CYS A 319 6.07 -9.78 -13.24
C CYS A 319 6.90 -9.64 -11.96
N GLY A 320 7.18 -8.42 -11.52
CA GLY A 320 7.99 -8.16 -10.32
C GLY A 320 9.50 -8.37 -10.51
N THR A 321 9.97 -8.64 -11.73
CA THR A 321 11.41 -8.81 -11.97
C THR A 321 12.15 -7.49 -11.84
N MET A 322 13.19 -7.50 -11.01
CA MET A 322 14.15 -6.42 -10.93
C MET A 322 15.22 -6.58 -12.02
N ASN A 323 15.28 -5.64 -12.97
CA ASN A 323 16.20 -5.74 -14.13
C ASN A 323 17.54 -5.05 -13.83
N GLY A 324 18.63 -5.53 -14.43
CA GLY A 324 19.93 -4.84 -14.43
C GLY A 324 20.76 -4.97 -13.15
N PHE A 325 20.59 -6.08 -12.42
CA PHE A 325 21.52 -6.57 -11.40
C PHE A 325 22.57 -7.49 -12.00
#